data_AF-A0A3S1A4S6-F1
#
_entry.id   AF-A0A3S1A4S6-F1
#
_cell.length_a   1.000
_cell.length_b   1.000
_cell.length_c   1.000
_cell.angle_alpha   90.00
_cell.angle_beta   90.00
_cell.angle_gamma   90.00
#
_symmetry.space_group_name_H-M   'P 1'
#
loop_
_entity.id
_entity.type
_entity.pdbx_description
1 polymer ?
#
loop_
_entity_poly.entity_id
_entity_poly.type
_entity_poly.pdbx_seq_one_letter_code
_entity_poly.pdbx_strand_id
1 'polypeptide(L)'
;MTFQRAAFGVGPVSLMSERKEVVDFTTPFAQEGVTFMMRKPGPDPNAVFQLFRPFQPVVWLCLGLMTTVFVLAIFIVERASPFSGQRRGVWECIWAVYGYSVGQGYSSSARLVLGTFWIVIIIVTSTYTADLAAVLTVKTQQEPINSIIELAGQSEIMPLIEMGSNLETLFLV
;
A
#
# COMPACT_ATOMS: atom_id res chain seq x y z
N MET A 1 -49.51 -41.08 -0.23
CA MET A 1 -48.49 -42.10 0.15
C MET A 1 -47.47 -41.39 1.04
N THR A 2 -47.49 -41.64 2.34
CA THR A 2 -46.57 -40.99 3.30
C THR A 2 -45.23 -41.72 3.28
N PHE A 3 -44.20 -41.08 2.74
CA PHE A 3 -42.81 -41.54 2.75
C PHE A 3 -42.20 -41.37 4.16
N GLN A 4 -42.72 -42.06 5.18
CA GLN A 4 -42.22 -41.94 6.54
C GLN A 4 -41.10 -42.97 6.79
N ARG A 5 -39.87 -42.63 6.38
CA ARG A 5 -38.68 -43.48 6.56
C ARG A 5 -37.92 -43.22 7.87
N ALA A 6 -38.20 -42.12 8.56
CA ALA A 6 -37.57 -41.73 9.82
C ALA A 6 -38.58 -41.09 10.78
N ALA A 7 -38.39 -41.28 12.10
CA ALA A 7 -39.28 -40.75 13.15
C ALA A 7 -38.89 -39.34 13.61
N PHE A 8 -37.59 -39.03 13.65
CA PHE A 8 -37.06 -37.69 13.90
C PHE A 8 -35.73 -37.54 13.15
N GLY A 9 -35.36 -36.30 12.83
CA GLY A 9 -34.09 -35.97 12.19
C GLY A 9 -33.38 -34.88 12.98
N VAL A 10 -32.06 -34.99 13.11
CA VAL A 10 -31.21 -33.99 13.76
C VAL A 10 -30.12 -33.59 12.78
N GLY A 11 -29.99 -32.30 12.51
CA GLY A 11 -29.01 -31.77 11.59
C GLY A 11 -29.13 -30.25 11.42
N PRO A 12 -28.22 -29.63 10.66
CA PRO A 12 -28.30 -28.21 10.32
C PRO A 12 -29.43 -27.99 9.30
N VAL A 13 -30.64 -27.76 9.79
CA VAL A 13 -31.82 -27.51 8.96
C VAL A 13 -32.43 -26.18 9.37
N SER A 14 -32.42 -25.21 8.44
CA SER A 14 -33.05 -23.91 8.67
C SER A 14 -34.58 -24.03 8.65
N LEU A 15 -35.23 -23.26 9.52
CA LEU A 15 -36.68 -23.14 9.60
C LEU A 15 -37.20 -22.29 8.42
N MET A 16 -37.95 -22.90 7.52
CA MET A 16 -38.57 -22.24 6.36
C MET A 16 -40.08 -22.44 6.36
N SER A 17 -40.84 -21.48 5.80
CA SER A 17 -42.32 -21.56 5.76
C SER A 17 -42.80 -22.80 5.01
N GLU A 18 -42.26 -23.03 3.81
CA GLU A 18 -42.61 -24.18 2.95
C GLU A 18 -42.30 -25.54 3.62
N ARG A 19 -41.22 -25.62 4.41
CA ARG A 19 -40.86 -26.85 5.14
C ARG A 19 -41.75 -27.11 6.36
N LYS A 20 -42.28 -26.04 6.97
CA LYS A 20 -43.16 -26.12 8.13
C LYS A 20 -44.54 -26.67 7.78
N GLU A 21 -44.95 -26.64 6.52
CA GLU A 21 -46.20 -27.25 6.05
C GLU A 21 -46.15 -28.79 6.01
N VAL A 22 -44.93 -29.35 5.92
CA VAL A 22 -44.71 -30.80 5.75
C VAL A 22 -44.12 -31.45 6.99
N VAL A 23 -43.39 -30.70 7.84
CA VAL A 23 -42.70 -31.21 9.03
C VAL A 23 -42.80 -30.23 10.20
N ASP A 24 -43.01 -30.76 11.41
CA ASP A 24 -42.99 -29.97 12.65
C ASP A 24 -41.55 -29.73 13.15
N PHE A 25 -41.27 -28.49 13.56
CA PHE A 25 -39.97 -28.06 14.11
C PHE A 25 -40.10 -27.65 15.58
N THR A 26 -39.04 -27.88 16.35
CA THR A 26 -38.91 -27.35 17.72
C THR A 26 -38.60 -25.84 17.70
N THR A 27 -38.54 -25.20 18.87
CA THR A 27 -38.07 -23.82 18.99
C THR A 27 -36.63 -23.69 18.48
N PRO A 28 -36.29 -22.59 17.78
CA PRO A 28 -34.94 -22.37 17.28
C PRO A 28 -33.95 -22.29 18.44
N PHE A 29 -32.90 -23.11 18.39
CA PHE A 29 -31.84 -23.14 19.40
C PHE A 29 -30.63 -22.28 19.01
N ALA A 30 -30.48 -21.94 17.73
CA ALA A 30 -29.41 -21.12 17.19
C ALA A 30 -29.97 -20.12 16.15
N GLN A 31 -29.43 -18.91 16.13
CA GLN A 31 -29.70 -17.90 15.11
C GLN A 31 -28.54 -17.89 14.12
N GLU A 32 -28.81 -18.32 12.88
CA GLU A 32 -27.84 -18.29 11.79
C GLU A 32 -28.10 -17.07 10.90
N GLY A 33 -27.03 -16.38 10.50
CA GLY A 33 -27.07 -15.27 9.56
C GLY A 33 -26.44 -15.67 8.23
N VAL A 34 -26.91 -15.07 7.13
CA VAL A 34 -26.27 -15.21 5.81
C VAL A 34 -25.11 -14.24 5.72
N THR A 35 -23.93 -14.75 5.36
CA THR A 35 -22.74 -13.93 5.11
C THR A 35 -22.14 -14.29 3.76
N PHE A 36 -21.45 -13.33 3.14
CA PHE A 36 -20.75 -13.55 1.89
C PHE A 36 -19.31 -13.95 2.18
N MET A 37 -18.79 -14.85 1.36
CA MET A 37 -17.38 -15.23 1.40
C MET A 37 -16.75 -14.81 0.07
N MET A 38 -15.67 -14.05 0.16
CA MET A 38 -14.91 -13.59 -0.99
C MET A 38 -13.44 -13.97 -0.83
N ARG A 39 -12.76 -14.16 -1.97
CA ARG A 39 -11.33 -14.46 -1.97
C ARG A 39 -10.58 -13.26 -1.43
N LYS A 40 -9.73 -13.49 -0.43
CA LYS A 40 -8.80 -12.47 0.06
C LYS A 40 -7.95 -11.94 -1.12
N PRO A 41 -7.86 -10.62 -1.34
CA PRO A 41 -7.01 -10.08 -2.38
C PRO A 41 -5.57 -10.57 -2.18
N GLY A 42 -4.96 -11.03 -3.27
CA GLY A 42 -3.59 -11.53 -3.27
C GLY A 42 -2.58 -10.43 -2.94
N PRO A 43 -1.36 -10.77 -2.49
CA PRO A 43 -0.30 -9.79 -2.30
C PRO A 43 0.02 -9.08 -3.61
N ASP A 44 0.19 -7.76 -3.55
CA ASP A 44 0.49 -6.94 -4.72
C ASP A 44 1.75 -7.45 -5.44
N PRO A 45 1.70 -7.75 -6.75
CA PRO A 45 2.84 -8.31 -7.50
C PRO A 45 4.03 -7.33 -7.60
N ASN A 46 3.80 -6.03 -7.39
CA ASN A 46 4.82 -4.99 -7.46
C ASN A 46 5.44 -4.64 -6.10
N ALA A 47 5.37 -5.54 -5.11
CA ALA A 47 5.91 -5.31 -3.77
C ALA A 47 7.38 -4.85 -3.75
N VAL A 48 8.18 -5.34 -4.70
CA VAL A 48 9.63 -5.02 -4.82
C VAL A 48 9.88 -3.55 -5.18
N PHE A 49 8.96 -2.90 -5.92
CA PHE A 49 9.09 -1.50 -6.34
C PHE A 49 8.32 -0.52 -5.45
N GLN A 50 7.77 -0.98 -4.31
CA GLN A 50 7.11 -0.09 -3.35
C GLN A 50 8.06 0.99 -2.79
N LEU A 51 9.37 0.77 -2.84
CA LEU A 51 10.39 1.74 -2.46
C LEU A 51 10.34 3.05 -3.29
N PHE A 52 9.89 2.98 -4.55
CA PHE A 52 9.80 4.15 -5.43
C PHE A 52 8.42 4.80 -5.46
N ARG A 53 7.40 4.19 -4.83
CA ARG A 53 6.05 4.77 -4.71
C ARG A 53 5.97 6.12 -3.96
N PRO A 54 6.76 6.38 -2.90
CA PRO A 54 6.63 7.60 -2.10
C PRO A 54 6.90 8.88 -2.92
N PHE A 55 7.89 8.83 -3.80
CA PHE A 55 8.28 10.00 -4.59
C PHE A 55 7.84 9.87 -6.04
N GLN A 56 7.08 10.87 -6.49
CA GLN A 56 6.76 11.08 -7.90
C GLN A 56 8.04 11.26 -8.73
N PRO A 57 8.04 10.85 -10.02
CA PRO A 57 9.20 11.01 -10.90
C PRO A 57 9.69 12.46 -11.01
N VAL A 58 8.80 13.44 -10.86
CA VAL A 58 9.14 14.87 -10.84
C VAL A 58 10.06 15.21 -9.66
N VAL A 59 9.84 14.63 -8.48
CA VAL A 59 10.66 14.88 -7.29
C VAL A 59 12.07 14.34 -7.48
N TRP A 60 12.20 13.17 -8.12
CA TRP A 60 13.50 12.60 -8.47
C TRP A 60 14.29 13.50 -9.43
N LEU A 61 13.62 14.08 -10.44
CA LEU A 61 14.23 15.06 -11.34
C LEU A 61 14.65 16.33 -10.59
N CYS A 62 13.81 16.85 -9.70
CA CYS A 62 14.14 18.00 -8.86
C CYS A 62 15.35 17.73 -7.94
N LEU A 63 15.45 16.52 -7.37
CA LEU A 63 16.58 16.12 -6.54
C LEU A 63 17.87 16.06 -7.38
N GLY A 64 17.82 15.45 -8.57
CA GLY A 64 18.95 15.43 -9.49
C GLY A 64 19.38 16.82 -9.95
N LEU A 65 18.43 17.70 -10.25
CA LEU A 65 18.74 19.08 -10.61
C LEU A 65 19.39 19.82 -9.42
N MET A 66 18.84 19.66 -8.22
CA MET A 66 19.39 20.26 -7.00
C MET A 66 20.83 19.80 -6.77
N THR A 67 21.13 18.50 -6.84
CA THR A 67 22.51 18.02 -6.66
C THR A 67 23.47 18.60 -7.71
N THR A 68 23.05 18.72 -8.98
CA THR A 68 23.89 19.36 -10.01
C THR A 68 24.19 20.83 -9.71
N VAL A 69 23.23 21.59 -9.18
CA VAL A 69 23.43 22.99 -8.78
C VAL A 69 24.46 23.09 -7.65
N PHE A 70 24.42 22.20 -6.66
CA PHE A 70 25.40 22.18 -5.58
C PHE A 70 26.81 21.78 -6.04
N VAL A 71 26.92 20.81 -6.97
CA VAL A 71 28.21 20.46 -7.60
C VAL A 71 28.80 21.66 -8.33
N LEU A 72 27.99 22.39 -9.11
CA LEU A 72 28.43 23.60 -9.82
C LEU A 72 28.82 24.72 -8.84
N ALA A 73 28.06 24.92 -7.76
CA ALA A 73 28.36 25.91 -6.74
C ALA A 73 29.72 25.64 -6.08
N ILE A 74 29.99 24.39 -5.68
CA ILE A 74 31.29 23.99 -5.10
C ILE A 74 32.40 24.19 -6.12
N PHE A 75 32.18 23.79 -7.38
CA PHE A 75 33.17 23.97 -8.45
C PHE A 75 33.54 25.43 -8.69
N ILE A 76 32.55 26.34 -8.68
CA ILE A 76 32.77 27.79 -8.83
C ILE A 76 33.51 28.36 -7.61
N VAL A 77 33.09 28.01 -6.39
CA VAL A 77 33.70 28.49 -5.14
C VAL A 77 35.16 28.05 -5.05
N GLU A 78 35.46 26.80 -5.39
CA GLU A 78 36.83 26.29 -5.40
C GLU A 78 37.68 26.92 -6.51
N ARG A 79 37.10 27.29 -7.65
CA ARG A 79 37.83 27.96 -8.74
C ARG A 79 38.07 29.44 -8.48
N ALA A 80 37.17 30.10 -7.73
CA ALA A 80 37.26 31.51 -7.36
C ALA A 80 38.12 31.74 -6.11
N SER A 81 38.26 30.73 -5.24
CA SER A 81 39.05 30.84 -4.01
C SER A 81 40.56 30.83 -4.32
N PRO A 82 41.31 31.91 -4.04
CA PRO A 82 42.76 31.94 -4.20
C PRO A 82 43.50 31.09 -3.13
N PHE A 83 42.78 30.60 -2.12
CA PHE A 83 43.32 29.88 -0.97
C PHE A 83 43.45 28.36 -1.18
N SER A 84 42.82 27.81 -2.22
CA SER A 84 42.98 26.40 -2.60
C SER A 84 44.04 26.31 -3.70
N GLY A 85 45.27 25.96 -3.33
CA GLY A 85 46.38 25.76 -4.28
C GLY A 85 46.20 24.59 -5.26
N GLN A 86 45.05 23.90 -5.24
CA GLN A 86 44.79 22.69 -6.00
C GLN A 86 43.55 22.87 -6.88
N ARG A 87 43.76 22.83 -8.20
CA ARG A 87 42.66 22.86 -9.19
C ARG A 87 41.97 21.50 -9.24
N ARG A 88 40.88 21.34 -8.49
CA ARG A 88 40.08 20.11 -8.50
C ARG A 88 39.16 20.05 -9.72
N GLY A 89 39.09 18.87 -10.34
CA GLY A 89 38.19 18.62 -11.46
C GLY A 89 36.75 18.41 -10.99
N VAL A 90 35.80 18.46 -11.94
CA VAL A 90 34.36 18.22 -11.65
C VAL A 90 34.14 16.85 -11.00
N TRP A 91 34.94 15.85 -11.37
CA TRP A 91 34.90 14.51 -10.77
C TRP A 91 35.17 14.52 -9.26
N GLU A 92 36.14 15.32 -8.79
CA GLU A 92 36.42 15.43 -7.36
C GLU A 92 35.33 16.21 -6.62
N CYS A 93 34.72 17.20 -7.27
CA CYS A 93 33.56 17.90 -6.72
C CYS A 93 32.35 16.97 -6.57
N ILE A 94 32.11 16.10 -7.55
CA ILE A 94 31.09 15.04 -7.48
C ILE A 94 31.41 14.11 -6.32
N TRP A 95 32.65 13.60 -6.25
CA TRP A 95 33.07 12.71 -5.18
C TRP A 95 32.98 13.37 -3.79
N ALA A 96 33.19 14.68 -3.68
CA ALA A 96 33.05 15.41 -2.42
C ALA A 96 31.61 15.53 -1.94
N VAL A 97 30.67 15.73 -2.87
CA VAL A 97 29.23 15.77 -2.60
C VAL A 97 28.73 14.41 -2.09
N TYR A 98 29.20 13.31 -2.68
CA TYR A 98 28.82 11.95 -2.26
C TYR A 98 29.62 11.40 -1.05
N GLY A 99 30.89 11.77 -0.91
CA GLY A 99 31.86 11.12 -0.02
C GLY A 99 32.05 11.76 1.36
N TYR A 100 31.12 12.61 1.82
CA TYR A 100 31.15 13.28 3.13
C TYR A 100 32.51 13.95 3.45
N SER A 101 33.26 14.37 2.43
CA SER A 101 34.65 14.82 2.60
C SER A 101 34.69 16.32 2.89
N VAL A 102 34.08 16.73 4.01
CA VAL A 102 34.01 18.13 4.46
C VAL A 102 35.36 18.63 5.02
N GLY A 103 36.25 17.70 5.40
CA GLY A 103 37.43 18.03 6.22
C GLY A 103 38.77 18.22 5.51
N GLN A 104 39.00 17.63 4.32
CA GLN A 104 40.37 17.52 3.77
C GLN A 104 40.57 18.35 2.48
N GLY A 105 41.06 19.58 2.65
CA GLY A 105 41.61 20.40 1.57
C GLY A 105 40.65 21.34 0.83
N TYR A 106 39.40 21.49 1.30
CA TYR A 106 38.44 22.49 0.78
C TYR A 106 38.56 23.83 1.53
N SER A 107 38.31 24.93 0.82
CA SER A 107 38.29 26.29 1.38
C SER A 107 37.18 26.44 2.41
N SER A 108 37.33 27.33 3.40
CA SER A 108 36.32 27.57 4.44
C SER A 108 34.94 27.91 3.85
N SER A 109 34.89 28.62 2.72
CA SER A 109 33.65 28.93 2.00
C SER A 109 33.02 27.69 1.35
N ALA A 110 33.82 26.79 0.78
CA ALA A 110 33.31 25.54 0.19
C ALA A 110 32.78 24.58 1.26
N ARG A 111 33.38 24.58 2.46
CA ARG A 111 32.89 23.80 3.61
C ARG A 111 31.50 24.24 4.06
N LEU A 112 31.20 25.54 4.04
CA LEU A 112 29.87 26.04 4.36
C LEU A 112 28.83 25.54 3.34
N VAL A 113 29.14 25.63 2.03
CA VAL A 113 28.25 25.14 0.97
C VAL A 113 28.02 23.62 1.08
N LEU A 114 29.08 22.85 1.33
CA LEU A 114 28.99 21.40 1.61
C LEU A 114 28.14 21.13 2.85
N GLY A 115 28.35 21.85 3.94
CA GLY A 115 27.57 21.71 5.16
C GLY A 115 26.07 21.96 4.93
N THR A 116 25.74 23.03 4.19
CA THR A 116 24.35 23.31 3.81
C THR A 116 23.76 22.20 2.94
N PHE A 117 24.51 21.71 1.94
CA PHE A 117 24.08 20.59 1.12
C PHE A 117 23.72 19.35 1.96
N TRP A 118 24.59 18.98 2.89
CA TRP A 118 24.38 17.83 3.77
C TRP A 118 23.17 17.99 4.70
N ILE A 119 22.90 19.20 5.19
CA ILE A 119 21.66 19.49 5.94
C ILE A 119 20.44 19.23 5.06
N VAL A 120 20.45 19.68 3.81
CA VAL A 120 19.31 19.45 2.89
C VAL A 120 19.14 17.95 2.60
N ILE A 121 20.23 17.20 2.40
CA ILE A 121 20.16 15.74 2.19
C ILE A 121 19.56 15.02 3.40
N ILE A 122 19.90 15.42 4.62
CA ILE A 122 19.31 14.85 5.84
C ILE A 122 17.81 15.11 5.90
N ILE A 123 17.37 16.33 5.58
CA ILE A 123 15.94 16.68 5.57
C ILE A 123 15.20 15.83 4.53
N VAL A 124 15.71 15.77 3.29
CA VAL A 124 15.10 14.99 2.20
C VAL A 124 15.01 13.50 2.57
N THR A 125 16.08 12.92 3.11
CA THR A 125 16.13 11.50 3.50
C THR A 125 15.16 11.21 4.65
N SER A 126 15.04 12.13 5.60
CA SER A 126 14.08 12.03 6.70
C SER A 126 12.64 12.04 6.19
N THR A 127 12.28 13.01 5.34
CA THR A 127 10.95 13.10 4.72
C THR A 127 10.64 11.87 3.87
N TYR A 128 11.62 11.38 3.09
CA TYR A 128 11.48 10.15 2.31
C TYR A 128 11.19 8.94 3.19
N THR A 129 11.93 8.79 4.29
CA THR A 129 11.76 7.67 5.23
C THR A 129 10.38 7.73 5.89
N ALA A 130 9.90 8.92 6.25
CA ALA A 130 8.58 9.12 6.84
C ALA A 130 7.45 8.77 5.85
N ASP A 131 7.55 9.24 4.60
CA ASP A 131 6.54 8.99 3.57
C ASP A 131 6.52 7.52 3.14
N LEU A 132 7.70 6.91 3.02
CA LEU A 132 7.84 5.47 2.80
C LEU A 132 7.18 4.66 3.93
N ALA A 133 7.42 5.01 5.19
CA ALA A 133 6.80 4.34 6.34
C ALA A 133 5.28 4.52 6.34
N ALA A 134 4.76 5.69 5.96
CA ALA A 134 3.33 5.91 5.80
C ALA A 134 2.73 4.98 4.73
N VAL A 135 3.38 4.88 3.56
CA VAL A 135 2.92 4.00 2.47
C VAL A 135 2.95 2.52 2.88
N LEU A 136 3.96 2.10 3.65
CA LEU A 136 4.08 0.70 4.09
C LEU A 136 3.12 0.32 5.23
N THR A 137 2.69 1.30 6.03
CA THR A 137 1.72 1.06 7.13
C THR A 137 0.27 1.08 6.64
N VAL A 138 -0.03 1.88 5.61
CA VAL A 138 -1.33 1.88 4.95
C VAL A 138 -1.42 0.67 4.01
N LYS A 139 -1.89 -0.46 4.54
CA LYS A 139 -2.40 -1.54 3.70
C LYS A 139 -3.69 -1.02 3.06
N THR A 140 -3.70 -0.81 1.75
CA THR A 140 -4.93 -0.68 0.98
C THR A 140 -5.71 -1.99 1.13
N GLN A 141 -6.50 -2.09 2.20
CA GLN A 141 -7.59 -3.04 2.24
C GLN A 141 -8.48 -2.60 1.09
N GLN A 142 -8.54 -3.38 0.00
CA GLN A 142 -9.67 -3.25 -0.91
C GLN A 142 -10.88 -3.40 0.00
N GLU A 143 -11.70 -2.35 0.12
CA GLU A 143 -12.82 -2.37 1.05
C GLU A 143 -13.65 -3.62 0.71
N PRO A 144 -13.75 -4.59 1.64
CA PRO A 144 -14.60 -5.72 1.39
C PRO A 144 -16.01 -5.19 1.19
N ILE A 145 -16.74 -5.76 0.23
CA ILE A 145 -18.16 -5.46 0.07
C ILE A 145 -18.84 -5.86 1.37
N ASN A 146 -19.28 -4.88 2.12
CA ASN A 146 -19.85 -5.09 3.45
C ASN A 146 -21.38 -5.15 3.40
N SER A 147 -21.98 -4.77 2.27
CA SER A 147 -23.43 -4.76 2.11
C SER A 147 -23.90 -5.46 0.82
N ILE A 148 -25.09 -6.06 0.90
CA ILE A 148 -25.78 -6.66 -0.26
C ILE A 148 -26.09 -5.59 -1.31
N ILE A 149 -26.32 -4.35 -0.86
CA ILE A 149 -26.62 -3.21 -1.73
C ILE A 149 -25.40 -2.83 -2.57
N GLU A 150 -24.21 -2.82 -1.97
CA GLU A 150 -22.95 -2.64 -2.70
C GLU A 150 -22.73 -3.77 -3.71
N LEU A 151 -23.02 -5.02 -3.34
CA LEU A 151 -22.93 -6.16 -4.25
C LEU A 151 -23.92 -6.04 -5.42
N ALA A 152 -25.15 -5.58 -5.16
CA ALA A 152 -26.17 -5.40 -6.18
C ALA A 152 -25.89 -4.21 -7.13
N GLY A 153 -25.17 -3.20 -6.66
CA GLY A 153 -24.78 -2.03 -7.46
C GLY A 153 -23.62 -2.30 -8.43
N GLN A 154 -22.80 -3.33 -8.16
CA GLN A 154 -21.63 -3.67 -8.95
C GLN A 154 -21.90 -4.87 -9.88
N SER A 155 -21.58 -4.75 -11.16
CA SER A 155 -21.71 -5.84 -12.14
C SER A 155 -20.44 -6.69 -12.32
N GLU A 156 -19.39 -6.40 -11.55
CA GLU A 156 -18.06 -7.00 -11.72
C GLU A 156 -17.91 -8.33 -10.98
N ILE A 157 -18.61 -8.51 -9.85
CA ILE A 157 -18.51 -9.71 -9.03
C ILE A 157 -19.84 -10.47 -9.09
N MET A 158 -19.82 -11.66 -9.67
CA MET A 158 -21.00 -12.51 -9.76
C MET A 158 -21.19 -13.29 -8.46
N PRO A 159 -22.36 -13.19 -7.79
CA PRO A 159 -22.67 -14.03 -6.65
C PRO A 159 -22.88 -15.47 -7.10
N LEU A 160 -22.35 -16.42 -6.34
CA LEU A 160 -22.56 -17.85 -6.55
C LEU A 160 -23.43 -18.39 -5.40
N ILE A 161 -24.52 -19.06 -5.75
CA ILE A 161 -25.44 -19.70 -4.81
C ILE A 161 -25.52 -21.18 -5.18
N GLU A 162 -25.46 -22.07 -4.18
CA GLU A 162 -25.66 -23.51 -4.41
C GLU A 162 -27.11 -23.80 -4.80
N MET A 163 -27.28 -24.57 -5.88
CA MET A 163 -28.60 -24.98 -6.40
C MET A 163 -29.28 -25.95 -5.42
N GLY A 164 -30.57 -25.72 -5.15
CA GLY A 164 -31.37 -26.44 -4.15
C GLY A 164 -31.15 -25.97 -2.71
N SER A 165 -30.38 -24.91 -2.50
CA SER A 165 -30.16 -24.34 -1.17
C SER A 165 -31.31 -23.44 -0.73
N ASN A 166 -31.41 -23.23 0.58
CA ASN A 166 -32.38 -22.32 1.20
C ASN A 166 -32.23 -20.86 0.73
N LEU A 167 -31.05 -20.48 0.21
CA LEU A 167 -30.78 -19.13 -0.27
C LEU A 167 -31.37 -18.90 -1.66
N GLU A 168 -31.35 -19.92 -2.52
CA GLU A 168 -31.96 -19.85 -3.85
C GLU A 168 -33.46 -19.56 -3.74
N THR A 169 -34.17 -20.26 -2.87
CA THR A 169 -35.62 -20.04 -2.69
C THR A 169 -35.93 -18.69 -2.04
N LEU A 170 -35.02 -18.11 -1.26
CA LEU A 170 -35.21 -16.80 -0.63
C LEU A 170 -35.12 -15.64 -1.65
N PHE A 171 -34.29 -15.79 -2.68
CA PHE A 171 -34.06 -14.75 -3.70
C PHE A 171 -34.89 -14.92 -4.98
N LEU A 172 -35.54 -16.07 -5.19
CA LEU A 172 -36.37 -16.37 -6.37
C LEU A 172 -37.88 -16.09 -6.18
N VAL A 173 -38.29 -15.57 -5.02
CA VAL A 173 -39.68 -15.16 -4.71
C VAL A 173 -39.84 -13.67 -4.95
#